data_AF-A0A0S7YZC0-F1
#
_entry.id   AF-A0A0S7YZC0-F1
#
_cell.length_a   1.000
_cell.length_b   1.000
_cell.length_c   1.000
_cell.angle_alpha   90.00
_cell.angle_beta   90.00
_cell.angle_gamma   90.00
#
_symmetry.space_group_name_H-M   'P 1'
#
loop_
_entity.id
_entity.type
_entity.pdbx_description
1 polymer ?
#
loop_
_entity_poly.entity_id
_entity_poly.type
_entity_poly.pdbx_seq_one_letter_code
_entity_poly.pdbx_strand_id
1 'polypeptide(L)'
;MFAVAIGFGLMYASFELGRSLSGYSAVEAFSQRQALSRRVDALERERDELEAKVVAGEVARRVDEEAQSEAQGMIGGLQAELARQQQELDFYRGLVAERFGTGSIKVQELSVRQDEGRRHTVSVTLVQTATRDATAKGTITLVLDGSRGGALTQVGLEELSTDGRSEVPFTVRYFRTVDIPIELPEGFTPAAVRLEVKSSRSGPEPLRETFPWQPALDPGPEGALTGEAGAE
;
A
#
# COMPACT_ATOMS: atom_id res chain seq x y z
N MET A 1 58.75 -39.46 -97.51
CA MET A 1 59.21 -38.88 -96.23
C MET A 1 58.45 -37.60 -95.86
N PHE A 2 58.36 -36.59 -96.73
CA PHE A 2 57.72 -35.30 -96.42
C PHE A 2 56.24 -35.36 -96.00
N ALA A 3 55.41 -36.18 -96.66
CA ALA A 3 53.99 -36.31 -96.29
C ALA A 3 53.78 -36.86 -94.87
N VAL A 4 54.67 -37.76 -94.42
CA VAL A 4 54.63 -38.33 -93.06
C VAL A 4 55.00 -37.27 -92.03
N ALA A 5 56.02 -36.45 -92.32
CA ALA A 5 56.43 -35.36 -91.43
C ALA A 5 55.34 -34.29 -91.25
N ILE A 6 54.63 -33.93 -92.32
CA ILE A 6 53.51 -32.98 -92.26
C ILE A 6 52.35 -33.57 -91.43
N GLY A 7 52.05 -34.86 -91.61
CA GLY A 7 51.04 -35.55 -90.80
C GLY A 7 51.35 -35.52 -89.30
N PHE A 8 52.60 -35.78 -88.92
CA PHE A 8 53.03 -35.68 -87.51
C PHE A 8 52.98 -34.25 -86.97
N GLY A 9 53.34 -33.25 -87.78
CA GLY A 9 53.26 -31.84 -87.38
C GLY A 9 51.82 -31.38 -87.13
N LEU A 10 50.88 -31.78 -87.99
CA LEU A 10 49.45 -31.51 -87.80
C LEU A 10 48.90 -32.22 -86.56
N MET A 11 49.28 -33.48 -86.35
CA MET A 11 48.87 -34.23 -85.15
C MET A 11 49.39 -33.57 -83.86
N TYR A 12 50.63 -33.11 -83.85
CA TYR A 12 51.22 -32.40 -82.71
C TYR A 12 50.55 -31.04 -82.46
N ALA A 13 50.30 -30.27 -83.53
CA ALA A 13 49.61 -28.99 -83.43
C ALA A 13 48.18 -29.14 -82.92
N SER A 14 47.43 -30.15 -83.40
CA SER A 14 46.10 -30.47 -82.89
C SER A 14 46.13 -30.93 -81.44
N PHE A 15 47.15 -31.68 -81.02
CA PHE A 15 47.31 -32.12 -79.63
C PHE A 15 47.59 -30.94 -78.68
N GLU A 16 48.48 -30.01 -79.04
CA GLU A 16 48.76 -28.82 -78.23
C GLU A 16 47.57 -27.85 -78.17
N LEU A 17 46.84 -27.67 -79.28
CA LEU A 17 45.59 -26.89 -79.31
C LEU A 17 44.50 -27.54 -78.44
N GLY A 18 44.35 -28.86 -78.50
CA GLY A 18 43.42 -29.59 -77.62
C GLY A 18 43.78 -29.47 -76.15
N ARG A 19 45.08 -29.50 -75.82
CA ARG A 19 45.58 -29.32 -74.45
C ARG A 19 45.32 -27.91 -73.92
N SER A 20 45.44 -26.86 -74.75
CA SER A 20 45.18 -25.48 -74.31
C SER A 20 43.68 -25.18 -74.15
N LEU A 21 42.83 -25.63 -75.09
CA LEU A 21 41.37 -25.48 -74.97
C LEU A 21 40.80 -26.30 -73.80
N SER A 22 41.32 -27.51 -73.57
CA SER A 22 40.89 -28.34 -72.44
C SER A 22 41.33 -27.77 -71.08
N GLY A 23 42.42 -26.98 -71.04
CA GLY A 23 42.84 -26.27 -69.83
C GLY A 23 41.86 -25.16 -69.45
N TYR A 24 41.33 -24.42 -70.43
CA TYR A 24 40.37 -23.33 -70.18
C TYR A 24 39.05 -23.85 -69.60
N SER A 25 38.49 -24.94 -70.14
CA SER A 25 37.27 -25.56 -69.60
C SER A 25 37.46 -26.17 -68.22
N ALA A 26 38.65 -26.71 -67.92
CA ALA A 26 38.99 -27.20 -66.58
C ALA A 26 39.10 -26.06 -65.55
N VAL A 27 39.68 -24.91 -65.93
CA VAL A 27 39.78 -23.71 -65.08
C VAL A 27 38.40 -23.11 -64.80
N GLU A 28 37.53 -23.03 -65.82
CA GLU A 28 36.16 -22.53 -65.66
C GLU A 28 35.30 -23.47 -64.80
N ALA A 29 35.41 -24.78 -64.99
CA ALA A 29 34.74 -25.75 -64.12
C ALA A 29 35.24 -25.68 -62.67
N PHE A 30 36.55 -25.44 -62.46
CA PHE A 30 37.12 -25.25 -61.14
C PHE A 30 36.63 -23.96 -60.47
N SER A 31 36.59 -22.84 -61.21
CA SER A 31 36.11 -21.56 -60.69
C SER A 31 34.63 -21.61 -60.33
N GLN A 32 33.80 -22.27 -61.14
CA GLN A 32 32.38 -22.50 -60.83
C GLN A 32 32.22 -23.37 -59.59
N ARG A 33 32.97 -24.47 -59.46
CA ARG A 33 32.95 -25.31 -58.25
C ARG A 33 33.37 -24.54 -57.00
N GLN A 34 34.41 -23.70 -57.10
CA GLN A 34 34.85 -22.88 -55.99
C GLN A 34 33.79 -21.83 -55.60
N ALA A 35 33.16 -21.19 -56.58
CA ALA A 35 32.08 -20.23 -56.35
C ALA A 35 30.86 -20.90 -55.69
N LEU A 36 30.49 -22.10 -56.16
CA LEU A 36 29.40 -22.88 -55.58
C LEU A 36 29.72 -23.33 -54.16
N SER A 37 30.94 -23.81 -53.90
CA SER A 37 31.41 -24.18 -52.55
C SER A 37 31.34 -23.00 -51.59
N ARG A 38 31.86 -21.83 -51.99
CA ARG A 38 31.77 -20.62 -51.15
C ARG A 38 30.33 -20.22 -50.86
N ARG A 39 29.42 -20.44 -51.81
CA ARG A 39 28.00 -20.15 -51.63
C ARG A 39 27.33 -21.14 -50.69
N VAL A 40 27.68 -22.42 -50.77
CA VAL A 40 27.26 -23.43 -49.79
C VAL A 40 27.76 -23.05 -48.41
N ASP A 41 29.06 -22.74 -48.24
CA ASP A 41 29.63 -22.34 -46.95
C ASP A 41 28.98 -21.08 -46.37
N ALA A 42 28.54 -20.14 -47.23
CA ALA A 42 27.85 -18.93 -46.81
C ALA A 42 26.40 -19.22 -46.38
N LEU A 43 25.68 -20.05 -47.14
CA LEU A 43 24.32 -20.47 -46.82
C LEU A 43 24.28 -21.35 -45.56
N GLU A 44 25.28 -22.21 -45.35
CA GLU A 44 25.40 -23.01 -44.12
C GLU A 44 25.59 -22.12 -42.90
N ARG A 45 26.47 -21.10 -42.99
CA ARG A 45 26.65 -20.11 -41.93
C ARG A 45 25.38 -19.30 -41.64
N GLU A 46 24.67 -18.87 -42.68
CA GLU A 46 23.39 -18.17 -42.53
C GLU A 46 22.33 -19.07 -41.89
N ARG A 47 22.26 -20.34 -42.29
CA ARG A 47 21.38 -21.33 -41.68
C ARG A 47 21.69 -21.53 -40.20
N ASP A 48 22.96 -21.69 -39.85
CA ASP A 48 23.38 -21.84 -38.44
C ASP A 48 23.03 -20.59 -37.61
N GLU A 49 23.21 -19.39 -38.17
CA GLU A 49 22.83 -18.14 -37.51
C GLU A 49 21.31 -18.02 -37.32
N LEU A 50 20.53 -18.38 -38.34
CA LEU A 50 19.07 -18.37 -38.26
C LEU A 50 18.55 -19.41 -37.27
N GLU A 51 19.13 -20.61 -37.25
CA GLU A 51 18.79 -21.66 -36.30
C GLU A 51 19.07 -21.22 -34.86
N ALA A 52 20.24 -20.60 -34.62
CA ALA A 52 20.56 -20.02 -33.32
C ALA A 52 19.56 -18.93 -32.89
N LYS A 53 19.12 -18.07 -33.82
CA LYS A 53 18.09 -17.04 -33.54
C LYS A 53 16.74 -17.64 -33.22
N VAL A 54 16.32 -18.69 -33.93
CA VAL A 54 15.07 -19.40 -33.66
C VAL A 54 15.10 -20.03 -32.27
N VAL A 55 16.17 -20.77 -31.94
CA VAL A 55 16.34 -21.38 -30.61
C VAL A 55 16.33 -20.32 -29.51
N ALA A 56 17.06 -19.21 -29.69
CA ALA A 56 17.06 -18.11 -28.72
C ALA A 56 15.66 -17.50 -28.55
N GLY A 57 14.91 -17.31 -29.64
CA GLY A 57 13.54 -16.82 -29.62
C GLY A 57 12.56 -17.77 -28.94
N GLU A 58 12.69 -19.08 -29.16
CA GLU A 58 11.87 -20.09 -28.50
C GLU A 58 12.11 -20.15 -26.99
N VAL A 59 13.38 -20.06 -26.57
CA VAL A 59 13.74 -19.98 -25.15
C VAL A 59 13.18 -18.71 -24.52
N ALA A 60 13.36 -17.54 -25.16
CA ALA A 60 12.82 -16.28 -24.68
C ALA A 60 11.29 -16.34 -24.53
N ARG A 61 10.58 -16.89 -25.53
CA ARG A 61 9.12 -17.06 -25.46
C ARG A 61 8.70 -17.96 -24.30
N ARG A 62 9.40 -19.07 -24.07
CA ARG A 62 9.11 -19.96 -22.94
C ARG A 62 9.28 -19.25 -21.59
N VAL A 63 10.36 -18.48 -21.46
CA VAL A 63 10.64 -17.69 -20.25
C VAL A 63 9.54 -16.64 -20.03
N ASP A 64 9.13 -15.95 -21.09
CA ASP A 64 8.05 -14.96 -21.02
C ASP A 64 6.70 -15.59 -20.63
N GLU A 65 6.36 -16.76 -21.20
CA GLU A 65 5.14 -17.51 -20.85
C GLU A 65 5.14 -17.94 -19.38
N GLU A 66 6.28 -18.41 -18.86
CA GLU A 66 6.44 -18.81 -17.46
C GLU A 66 6.36 -17.60 -16.52
N ALA A 67 7.05 -16.50 -16.84
CA ALA A 67 6.99 -15.25 -16.08
C ALA A 67 5.57 -14.65 -16.07
N GLN A 68 4.85 -14.73 -17.19
CA GLN A 68 3.47 -14.29 -17.27
C GLN A 68 2.54 -15.15 -16.39
N SER A 69 2.73 -16.48 -16.40
CA SER A 69 1.97 -17.39 -15.54
C SER A 69 2.23 -17.13 -14.06
N GLU A 70 3.49 -16.93 -13.67
CA GLU A 70 3.87 -16.60 -12.31
C GLU A 70 3.28 -15.25 -11.87
N ALA A 71 3.35 -14.23 -12.72
CA ALA A 71 2.75 -12.93 -12.47
C ALA A 71 1.22 -13.01 -12.27
N GLN A 72 0.53 -13.78 -13.12
CA GLN A 72 -0.90 -14.03 -12.97
C GLN A 72 -1.22 -14.76 -11.66
N GLY A 73 -0.38 -15.74 -11.27
CA GLY A 73 -0.49 -16.44 -9.99
C GLY A 73 -0.34 -15.49 -8.79
N MET A 74 0.67 -14.62 -8.81
CA MET A 74 0.88 -13.61 -7.78
C MET A 74 -0.28 -12.61 -7.69
N ILE A 75 -0.78 -12.12 -8.83
CA ILE A 75 -1.94 -11.22 -8.88
C ILE A 75 -3.17 -11.91 -8.30
N GLY A 76 -3.43 -13.17 -8.67
CA GLY A 76 -4.53 -13.96 -8.12
C GLY A 76 -4.40 -14.15 -6.61
N GLY A 77 -3.20 -14.47 -6.13
CA GLY A 77 -2.91 -14.60 -4.69
C GLY A 77 -3.13 -13.31 -3.92
N LEU A 78 -2.65 -12.17 -4.45
CA LEU A 78 -2.86 -10.85 -3.86
C LEU A 78 -4.33 -10.46 -3.86
N GLN A 79 -5.08 -10.74 -4.94
CA GLN A 79 -6.52 -10.49 -5.01
C GLN A 79 -7.29 -11.35 -4.00
N ALA A 80 -6.92 -12.62 -3.84
CA ALA A 80 -7.53 -13.51 -2.86
C ALA A 80 -7.26 -13.04 -1.42
N GLU A 81 -6.02 -12.61 -1.13
CA GLU A 81 -5.66 -12.06 0.18
C GLU A 81 -6.39 -10.73 0.44
N LEU A 82 -6.48 -9.86 -0.55
CA LEU A 82 -7.24 -8.60 -0.44
C LEU A 82 -8.72 -8.88 -0.22
N ALA A 83 -9.31 -9.85 -0.91
CA ALA A 83 -10.69 -10.27 -0.70
C ALA A 83 -10.90 -10.84 0.72
N ARG A 84 -9.96 -11.66 1.21
CA ARG A 84 -9.98 -12.20 2.58
C ARG A 84 -9.91 -11.08 3.61
N GLN A 85 -8.99 -10.14 3.46
CA GLN A 85 -8.86 -8.97 4.33
C GLN A 85 -10.09 -8.08 4.29
N GLN A 86 -10.66 -7.86 3.10
CA GLN A 86 -11.88 -7.07 2.93
C GLN A 86 -13.07 -7.76 3.60
N GLN A 87 -13.21 -9.07 3.46
CA GLN A 87 -14.25 -9.86 4.13
C GLN A 87 -14.07 -9.84 5.66
N GLU A 88 -12.84 -9.92 6.16
CA GLU A 88 -12.55 -9.81 7.59
C GLU A 88 -12.89 -8.41 8.12
N LEU A 89 -12.53 -7.35 7.38
CA LEU A 89 -12.93 -5.98 7.71
C LEU A 89 -14.44 -5.78 7.64
N ASP A 90 -15.13 -6.36 6.66
CA ASP A 90 -16.58 -6.26 6.53
C ASP A 90 -17.30 -7.10 7.59
N PHE A 91 -16.73 -8.21 8.04
CA PHE A 91 -17.17 -8.96 9.21
C PHE A 91 -16.99 -8.13 10.49
N TYR A 92 -15.84 -7.47 10.69
CA TYR A 92 -15.63 -6.57 11.82
C TYR A 92 -16.55 -5.36 11.76
N ARG A 93 -16.75 -4.77 10.58
CA ARG A 93 -17.73 -3.69 10.37
C ARG A 93 -19.14 -4.17 10.66
N GLY A 94 -19.50 -5.40 10.29
CA GLY A 94 -20.78 -6.03 10.60
C GLY A 94 -20.98 -6.24 12.09
N LEU A 95 -20.00 -6.82 12.78
CA LEU A 95 -20.02 -7.04 14.23
C LEU A 95 -20.05 -5.72 15.02
N VAL A 96 -19.35 -4.70 14.53
CA VAL A 96 -19.36 -3.35 15.09
C VAL A 96 -20.67 -2.63 14.73
N ALA A 97 -21.22 -2.78 13.53
CA ALA A 97 -22.49 -2.15 13.14
C ALA A 97 -23.69 -2.77 13.87
N GLU A 98 -23.68 -4.08 14.10
CA GLU A 98 -24.69 -4.81 14.86
C GLU A 98 -24.63 -4.48 16.36
N ARG A 99 -23.46 -4.07 16.88
CA ARG A 99 -23.30 -3.56 18.25
C ARG A 99 -23.40 -2.04 18.41
N PHE A 100 -23.12 -1.25 17.37
CA PHE A 100 -22.89 0.21 17.50
C PHE A 100 -23.45 1.11 16.37
N GLY A 101 -24.07 0.59 15.31
CA GLY A 101 -24.77 1.34 14.25
C GLY A 101 -24.01 2.47 13.51
N THR A 102 -24.67 3.10 12.53
CA THR A 102 -24.08 3.96 11.47
C THR A 102 -23.74 5.41 11.92
N GLY A 103 -23.30 5.60 13.16
CA GLY A 103 -22.92 6.90 13.74
C GLY A 103 -21.44 6.93 14.12
N SER A 104 -20.57 7.36 13.20
CA SER A 104 -19.11 7.23 13.28
C SER A 104 -18.41 8.34 14.10
N ILE A 105 -18.79 8.54 15.36
CA ILE A 105 -18.09 9.45 16.29
C ILE A 105 -17.45 8.57 17.36
N LYS A 106 -16.13 8.66 17.51
CA LYS A 106 -15.37 7.94 18.52
C LYS A 106 -14.74 8.92 19.52
N VAL A 107 -14.61 8.49 20.76
CA VAL A 107 -13.81 9.16 21.77
C VAL A 107 -12.40 8.57 21.65
N GLN A 108 -11.42 9.39 21.26
CA GLN A 108 -10.04 8.93 21.09
C GLN A 108 -9.29 8.95 22.42
N GLU A 109 -9.56 9.99 23.21
CA GLU A 109 -8.84 10.25 24.45
C GLU A 109 -9.69 11.11 25.38
N LEU A 110 -9.58 10.84 26.68
CA LEU A 110 -10.12 11.65 27.74
C LEU A 110 -8.99 11.96 28.71
N SER A 111 -8.74 13.25 28.94
CA SER A 111 -7.82 13.72 29.97
C SER A 111 -8.56 14.61 30.96
N VAL A 112 -8.14 14.53 32.22
CA VAL A 112 -8.65 15.39 33.28
C VAL A 112 -7.48 16.25 33.74
N ARG A 113 -7.66 17.57 33.72
CA ARG A 113 -6.68 18.53 34.23
C ARG A 113 -7.23 19.17 35.49
N GLN A 114 -6.42 19.24 36.55
CA GLN A 114 -6.76 20.01 37.73
C GLN A 114 -6.48 21.50 37.49
N ASP A 115 -7.49 22.33 37.71
CA ASP A 115 -7.36 23.78 37.66
C ASP A 115 -6.98 24.31 39.05
N GLU A 116 -7.96 24.72 39.84
CA GLU A 116 -7.76 25.28 41.16
C GLU A 116 -8.75 24.68 42.16
N GLY A 117 -8.24 24.19 43.29
CA GLY A 117 -9.04 23.57 44.34
C GLY A 117 -9.84 22.39 43.80
N ARG A 118 -11.17 22.56 43.71
CA ARG A 118 -12.15 21.56 43.24
C ARG A 118 -12.53 21.71 41.78
N ARG A 119 -11.97 22.70 41.07
CA ARG A 119 -12.20 22.89 39.64
C ARG A 119 -11.29 21.99 38.83
N HIS A 120 -11.86 21.31 37.85
CA HIS A 120 -11.16 20.50 36.89
C HIS A 120 -11.69 20.77 35.49
N THR A 121 -10.87 20.53 34.48
CA THR A 121 -11.29 20.55 33.08
C THR A 121 -11.17 19.15 32.53
N VAL A 122 -12.28 18.59 32.05
CA VAL A 122 -12.31 17.32 31.32
C VAL A 122 -12.21 17.62 29.84
N SER A 123 -11.10 17.24 29.23
CA SER A 123 -10.85 17.41 27.80
C SER A 123 -11.15 16.11 27.08
N VAL A 124 -12.13 16.15 26.18
CA VAL A 124 -12.57 14.98 25.41
C VAL A 124 -12.20 15.17 23.94
N THR A 125 -11.34 14.31 23.42
CA THR A 125 -10.94 14.33 22.00
C THR A 125 -11.88 13.43 21.19
N LEU A 126 -12.69 14.05 20.35
CA LEU A 126 -13.63 13.38 19.45
C LEU A 126 -13.02 13.24 18.05
N VAL A 127 -13.15 12.05 17.46
CA VAL A 127 -12.71 11.75 16.10
C VAL A 127 -13.87 11.23 15.27
N GLN A 128 -14.03 11.82 14.08
CA GLN A 128 -15.01 11.39 13.09
C GLN A 128 -14.39 10.35 12.17
N THR A 129 -14.95 9.13 12.19
CA THR A 129 -14.47 8.00 11.38
C THR A 129 -15.21 7.84 10.03
N ALA A 130 -16.12 8.76 9.69
CA ALA A 130 -16.85 8.72 8.41
C ALA A 130 -16.04 9.30 7.25
N THR A 131 -16.11 8.63 6.10
CA THR A 131 -15.41 8.93 4.85
C THR A 131 -16.01 10.09 4.04
N ARG A 132 -17.11 10.71 4.51
CA ARG A 132 -17.74 11.84 3.80
C ARG A 132 -17.34 13.15 4.45
N ASP A 133 -17.15 14.17 3.62
CA ASP A 133 -16.79 15.57 3.95
C ASP A 133 -17.91 16.32 4.71
N ALA A 134 -18.65 15.62 5.57
CA ALA A 134 -19.82 16.11 6.26
C ALA A 134 -19.51 16.34 7.74
N THR A 135 -19.90 17.49 8.28
CA THR A 135 -19.77 17.79 9.71
C THR A 135 -20.66 16.87 10.56
N ALA A 136 -20.10 16.35 11.65
CA ALA A 136 -20.85 15.61 12.66
C ALA A 136 -21.29 16.54 13.80
N LYS A 137 -22.55 16.40 14.25
CA LYS A 137 -23.14 17.18 15.34
C LYS A 137 -23.76 16.24 16.37
N GLY A 138 -23.81 16.66 17.62
CA GLY A 138 -24.30 15.85 18.73
C GLY A 138 -24.23 16.54 20.08
N THR A 139 -24.53 15.78 21.14
CA THR A 139 -24.38 16.20 22.53
C THR A 139 -23.55 15.19 23.33
N ILE A 140 -22.83 15.68 24.34
CA ILE A 140 -22.05 14.89 25.29
C ILE A 140 -22.70 15.06 26.67
N THR A 141 -22.97 13.97 27.36
CA THR A 141 -23.33 13.93 28.78
C THR A 141 -22.18 13.30 29.55
N LEU A 142 -21.94 13.79 30.76
CA LEU A 142 -20.88 13.30 31.63
C LEU A 142 -21.46 12.95 33.00
N VAL A 143 -21.01 11.83 33.56
CA VAL A 143 -21.33 11.39 34.92
C VAL A 143 -20.04 10.95 35.59
N LEU A 144 -19.79 11.42 36.82
CA LEU A 144 -18.68 10.94 37.64
C LEU A 144 -19.16 9.87 38.60
N ASP A 145 -18.53 8.71 38.54
CA ASP A 145 -18.68 7.66 39.54
C ASP A 145 -17.63 7.87 40.63
N GLY A 146 -18.05 7.84 41.89
CA GLY A 146 -17.14 8.05 43.01
C GLY A 146 -17.76 7.68 44.35
N SER A 147 -17.21 8.24 45.42
CA SER A 147 -17.76 8.11 46.76
C SER A 147 -17.92 9.47 47.44
N ARG A 148 -18.99 9.65 48.21
CA ARG A 148 -19.22 10.84 49.05
C ARG A 148 -19.44 10.38 50.47
N GLY A 149 -18.56 10.79 51.39
CA GLY A 149 -18.63 10.35 52.79
C GLY A 149 -18.56 8.82 52.99
N GLY A 150 -17.88 8.10 52.08
CA GLY A 150 -17.73 6.64 52.14
C GLY A 150 -18.83 5.82 51.45
N ALA A 151 -19.91 6.44 50.97
CA ALA A 151 -20.94 5.77 50.16
C ALA A 151 -20.69 6.00 48.66
N LEU A 152 -20.81 4.93 47.85
CA LEU A 152 -20.72 5.03 46.40
C LEU A 152 -21.87 5.89 45.86
N THR A 153 -21.54 6.91 45.08
CA THR A 153 -22.50 7.84 44.49
C THR A 153 -22.08 8.25 43.09
N GLN A 154 -23.06 8.64 42.27
CA GLN A 154 -22.85 9.11 40.91
C GLN A 154 -23.30 10.57 40.84
N VAL A 155 -22.48 11.42 40.23
CA VAL A 155 -22.73 12.85 40.11
C VAL A 155 -22.81 13.20 38.62
N GLY A 156 -23.97 13.65 38.17
CA GLY A 156 -24.20 14.06 36.77
C GLY A 156 -23.63 15.45 36.45
N LEU A 157 -23.50 15.76 35.16
CA LEU A 157 -22.99 17.05 34.69
C LEU A 157 -23.79 18.24 35.22
N GLU A 158 -25.08 18.07 35.47
CA GLU A 158 -25.91 19.13 36.06
C GLU A 158 -25.44 19.60 37.44
N GLU A 159 -24.85 18.72 38.27
CA GLU A 159 -24.33 19.07 39.60
C GLU A 159 -22.85 19.50 39.52
N LEU A 160 -22.14 19.08 38.46
CA LEU A 160 -20.73 19.39 38.24
C LEU A 160 -20.50 20.73 37.53
N SER A 161 -21.49 21.21 36.79
CA SER A 161 -21.36 22.41 35.98
C SER A 161 -21.82 23.65 36.74
N THR A 162 -21.04 24.73 36.67
CA THR A 162 -21.39 26.00 37.33
C THR A 162 -22.65 26.64 36.72
N ASP A 163 -22.96 26.34 35.46
CA ASP A 163 -24.14 26.81 34.72
C ASP A 163 -25.32 25.82 34.76
N GLY A 164 -25.19 24.68 35.45
CA GLY A 164 -26.26 23.69 35.63
C GLY A 164 -26.69 22.96 34.34
N ARG A 165 -25.81 22.91 33.34
CA ARG A 165 -26.06 22.20 32.08
C ARG A 165 -25.99 20.68 32.28
N SER A 166 -26.92 19.96 31.66
CA SER A 166 -26.90 18.49 31.64
C SER A 166 -26.19 17.91 30.41
N GLU A 167 -26.03 18.69 29.34
CA GLU A 167 -25.42 18.25 28.10
C GLU A 167 -24.50 19.32 27.48
N VAL A 168 -23.51 18.88 26.72
CA VAL A 168 -22.54 19.72 25.99
C VAL A 168 -22.73 19.52 24.48
N PRO A 169 -23.23 20.52 23.74
CA PRO A 169 -23.34 20.40 22.29
C PRO A 169 -21.95 20.44 21.65
N PHE A 170 -21.73 19.61 20.65
CA PHE A 170 -20.49 19.61 19.88
C PHE A 170 -20.74 19.61 18.38
N THR A 171 -19.73 20.08 17.66
CA THR A 171 -19.66 20.04 16.20
C THR A 171 -18.22 19.77 15.83
N VAL A 172 -17.99 18.68 15.10
CA VAL A 172 -16.66 18.20 14.73
C VAL A 172 -16.57 17.95 13.24
N ARG A 173 -15.42 18.30 12.67
CA ARG A 173 -14.99 17.94 11.32
C ARG A 173 -13.60 17.33 11.46
N TYR A 174 -13.44 16.07 11.08
CA TYR A 174 -12.24 15.24 11.30
C TYR A 174 -11.95 14.92 12.77
N PHE A 175 -11.49 15.90 13.56
CA PHE A 175 -11.23 15.75 14.99
C PHE A 175 -11.46 17.07 15.73
N ARG A 176 -11.84 17.00 17.00
CA ARG A 176 -11.98 18.17 17.87
C ARG A 176 -11.87 17.76 19.33
N THR A 177 -11.12 18.55 20.10
CA THR A 177 -11.13 18.48 21.55
C THR A 177 -12.22 19.41 22.11
N VAL A 178 -13.02 18.88 23.03
CA VAL A 178 -14.07 19.60 23.75
C VAL A 178 -13.69 19.67 25.21
N ASP A 179 -13.44 20.88 25.70
CA ASP A 179 -13.12 21.13 27.10
C ASP A 179 -14.40 21.38 27.89
N ILE A 180 -14.58 20.59 28.95
CA ILE A 180 -15.75 20.62 29.83
C ILE A 180 -15.26 21.01 31.23
N PRO A 181 -15.40 22.29 31.63
CA PRO A 181 -15.09 22.69 32.99
C PRO A 181 -16.11 22.08 33.96
N ILE A 182 -15.61 21.49 35.04
CA ILE A 182 -16.40 20.87 36.11
C ILE A 182 -15.89 21.31 37.48
N GLU A 183 -16.78 21.37 38.46
CA GLU A 183 -16.47 21.60 39.86
C GLU A 183 -16.94 20.40 40.69
N LEU A 184 -16.04 19.80 41.44
CA LEU A 184 -16.37 18.65 42.29
C LEU A 184 -17.14 19.10 43.55
N PRO A 185 -18.27 18.45 43.89
CA PRO A 185 -18.98 18.71 45.13
C PRO A 185 -18.12 18.44 46.37
N GLU A 186 -18.41 19.13 47.48
CA GLU A 186 -17.63 18.95 48.71
C GLU A 186 -17.73 17.51 49.23
N GLY A 187 -16.59 16.94 49.61
CA GLY A 187 -16.50 15.58 50.13
C GLY A 187 -16.72 14.46 49.11
N PHE A 188 -16.75 14.78 47.80
CA PHE A 188 -16.82 13.78 46.73
C PHE A 188 -15.42 13.39 46.25
N THR A 189 -15.15 12.08 46.19
CA THR A 189 -13.91 11.51 45.66
C THR A 189 -14.24 10.76 44.36
N PRO A 190 -13.86 11.29 43.18
CA PRO A 190 -14.11 10.63 41.91
C PRO A 190 -13.23 9.40 41.73
N ALA A 191 -13.78 8.37 41.09
CA ALA A 191 -13.11 7.11 40.77
C ALA A 191 -13.09 6.84 39.26
N ALA A 192 -14.17 7.18 38.55
CA ALA A 192 -14.28 7.03 37.10
C ALA A 192 -15.14 8.14 36.46
N VAL A 193 -14.87 8.42 35.20
CA VAL A 193 -15.65 9.32 34.34
C VAL A 193 -16.42 8.46 33.35
N ARG A 194 -17.75 8.51 33.42
CA ARG A 194 -18.65 7.92 32.43
C ARG A 194 -19.08 9.00 31.44
N LEU A 195 -18.77 8.78 30.18
CA LEU A 195 -19.09 9.68 29.09
C LEU A 195 -20.17 9.06 28.21
N GLU A 196 -21.19 9.84 27.86
CA GLU A 196 -22.23 9.44 26.92
C GLU A 196 -22.26 10.43 25.75
N VAL A 197 -22.01 9.97 24.53
CA VAL A 197 -21.99 10.80 23.31
C VAL A 197 -23.16 10.42 22.40
N LYS A 198 -24.06 11.37 22.16
CA LYS A 198 -25.22 11.23 21.28
C LYS A 198 -24.99 11.99 19.97
N SER A 199 -25.20 11.32 18.83
CA SER A 199 -25.22 12.01 17.54
C SER A 199 -26.59 12.61 17.25
N SER A 200 -26.64 13.77 16.60
CA SER A 200 -27.89 14.44 16.21
C SER A 200 -28.51 13.87 14.93
N ARG A 201 -27.79 13.02 14.18
CA ARG A 201 -28.36 12.30 13.03
C ARG A 201 -29.09 11.07 13.55
N SER A 202 -30.26 10.77 13.00
CA SER A 202 -31.06 9.63 13.41
C SER A 202 -30.27 8.31 13.30
N GLY A 203 -30.03 7.66 14.44
CA GLY A 203 -29.25 6.43 14.65
C GLY A 203 -27.93 6.66 15.40
N PRO A 204 -27.29 5.65 16.02
CA PRO A 204 -27.78 4.54 16.87
C PRO A 204 -27.82 4.95 18.37
N GLU A 205 -27.83 3.99 19.30
CA GLU A 205 -27.72 4.25 20.74
C GLU A 205 -26.52 5.15 21.11
N PRO A 206 -26.65 5.97 22.17
CA PRO A 206 -25.54 6.78 22.68
C PRO A 206 -24.26 5.96 22.90
N LEU A 207 -23.12 6.44 22.40
CA LEU A 207 -21.81 5.86 22.70
C LEU A 207 -21.52 6.09 24.19
N ARG A 208 -21.35 5.02 24.96
CA ARG A 208 -21.00 5.08 26.37
C ARG A 208 -19.60 4.53 26.59
N GLU A 209 -18.72 5.36 27.13
CA GLU A 209 -17.36 4.97 27.51
C GLU A 209 -17.11 5.34 28.98
N THR A 210 -16.29 4.55 29.66
CA THR A 210 -15.91 4.80 31.05
C THR A 210 -14.41 4.82 31.14
N PHE A 211 -13.88 5.90 31.71
CA PHE A 211 -12.45 6.13 31.87
C PHE A 211 -12.11 6.18 33.37
N PRO A 212 -10.98 5.61 33.80
CA PRO A 212 -10.52 5.78 35.17
C PRO A 212 -10.22 7.25 35.43
N TRP A 213 -10.58 7.75 36.63
CA TRP A 213 -10.25 9.13 37.01
C TRP A 213 -8.74 9.25 37.25
N GLN A 214 -8.04 9.92 36.34
CA GLN A 214 -6.62 10.21 36.47
C GLN A 214 -6.39 11.68 36.12
N PRO A 215 -6.33 12.58 37.12
CA PRO A 215 -6.01 13.97 36.88
C PRO A 215 -4.53 14.06 36.54
N ALA A 216 -4.22 14.50 35.32
CA ALA A 216 -2.88 14.98 35.02
C ALA A 216 -2.67 16.28 35.81
N LEU A 217 -1.68 16.27 36.70
CA LEU A 217 -1.15 17.50 37.25
C LEU A 217 -0.51 18.25 36.09
N ASP A 218 -0.98 19.45 35.82
CA ASP A 218 -0.35 20.35 34.87
C ASP A 218 1.09 20.61 35.35
N PRO A 219 2.14 20.16 34.66
CA PRO A 219 3.46 20.68 34.94
C PRO A 219 3.39 22.14 34.52
N GLY A 220 3.38 23.06 35.49
CA GLY A 220 3.35 24.50 35.24
C GLY A 220 4.41 24.93 34.20
N PRO A 221 4.32 26.17 33.67
CA PRO A 221 5.03 26.60 32.46
C PRO A 221 6.56 26.77 32.60
N GLU A 222 7.28 25.74 33.06
CA GLU A 222 8.74 25.69 33.22
C GLU A 222 9.40 24.52 32.44
N GLY A 223 8.65 23.79 31.60
CA GLY A 223 9.22 22.75 30.72
C GLY A 223 9.64 23.23 29.33
N ALA A 224 9.28 24.45 28.93
CA ALA A 224 9.74 25.05 27.68
C ALA A 224 11.03 25.81 27.96
N LEU A 225 12.10 25.47 27.23
CA LEU A 225 13.46 26.03 27.26
C LEU A 225 14.45 25.30 28.19
N THR A 226 15.01 24.17 27.72
CA THR A 226 16.47 23.94 27.65
C THR A 226 16.76 22.56 27.08
N GLY A 227 17.59 22.50 26.04
CA GLY A 227 18.06 21.25 25.43
C GLY A 227 18.35 21.34 23.93
N GLU A 228 19.29 22.24 23.57
CA GLU A 228 20.30 22.17 22.49
C GLU A 228 20.01 21.23 21.29
N ALA A 229 19.95 21.63 20.02
CA ALA A 229 20.85 22.50 19.25
C ALA A 229 22.35 22.18 19.41
N GLY A 230 22.75 20.96 19.07
CA GLY A 230 24.05 20.66 18.43
C GLY A 230 23.74 19.90 17.14
N ALA A 231 24.04 20.33 15.91
CA ALA A 231 25.29 20.89 15.39
C ALA A 231 26.50 20.02 15.74
N GLU A 232 26.60 18.88 15.06
CA GLU A 232 27.78 18.46 14.27
C GLU A 232 27.34 17.47 13.18
#